data_AF-A0A1G7V950-F1
#
_entry.id   AF-A0A1G7V950-F1
#
_cell.length_a   1.000
_cell.length_b   1.000
_cell.length_c   1.000
_cell.angle_alpha   90.00
_cell.angle_beta   90.00
_cell.angle_gamma   90.00
#
_symmetry.space_group_name_H-M   'P 1'
#
loop_
_entity.id
_entity.type
_entity.pdbx_description
1 polymer ?
#
loop_
_entity_poly.entity_id
_entity_poly.type
_entity_poly.pdbx_seq_one_letter_code
_entity_poly.pdbx_strand_id
1 'polypeptide(L)'
;MLGNWRKHGEYQTWLKSKLISLMPEHEAQIRYYGSVVEKVYVLNLDPLKDVIVPLYSSIGRPAQNQPELFRALVVMVHCKTQDPTKFVIY
;
A
#
# COMPACT_ATOMS: atom_id res chain seq x y z
N MET A 1 -19.20 -5.65 -0.85
CA MET A 1 -18.40 -6.80 -1.35
C MET A 1 -16.91 -6.51 -1.30
N LEU A 2 -16.08 -7.52 -1.02
CA LEU A 2 -14.63 -7.40 -1.22
C LEU A 2 -14.35 -7.32 -2.73
N GLY A 3 -13.55 -6.35 -3.14
CA GLY A 3 -13.13 -6.18 -4.53
C GLY A 3 -11.86 -6.95 -4.86
N ASN A 4 -11.19 -6.53 -5.93
CA ASN A 4 -9.92 -7.15 -6.32
C ASN A 4 -8.86 -6.97 -5.22
N TRP A 5 -8.34 -8.07 -4.70
CA TRP A 5 -7.26 -8.09 -3.73
C TRP A 5 -5.94 -8.30 -4.46
N ARG A 6 -5.21 -7.21 -4.73
CA ARG A 6 -3.90 -7.27 -5.37
C ARG A 6 -2.98 -8.17 -4.57
N LYS A 7 -2.43 -9.20 -5.21
CA LYS A 7 -1.51 -10.15 -4.57
C LYS A 7 -0.19 -9.47 -4.23
N HIS A 8 0.50 -9.98 -3.22
CA HIS A 8 1.78 -9.41 -2.81
C HIS A 8 2.82 -9.35 -3.94
N GLY A 9 2.92 -10.41 -4.76
CA GLY A 9 3.83 -10.42 -5.91
C GLY A 9 3.51 -9.37 -6.98
N GLU A 10 2.21 -9.11 -7.24
CA GLU A 10 1.78 -8.06 -8.17
C GLU A 10 2.14 -6.66 -7.63
N TYR A 11 1.96 -6.46 -6.32
CA TYR A 11 2.35 -5.23 -5.65
C TYR A 11 3.86 -4.97 -5.73
N GLN A 12 4.70 -6.00 -5.50
CA GLN A 12 6.15 -5.86 -5.58
C GLN A 12 6.62 -5.46 -6.98
N THR A 13 6.07 -6.09 -8.02
CA THR A 13 6.38 -5.76 -9.42
C THR A 13 5.95 -4.33 -9.73
N TRP A 14 4.74 -3.94 -9.33
CA TRP A 14 4.24 -2.58 -9.52
C TRP A 14 5.10 -1.54 -8.80
N LEU A 15 5.45 -1.78 -7.53
CA LEU A 15 6.24 -0.83 -6.73
C LEU A 15 7.64 -0.64 -7.32
N LYS A 16 8.32 -1.74 -7.69
CA LYS A 16 9.63 -1.68 -8.35
C LYS A 16 9.58 -0.87 -9.64
N SER A 17 8.62 -1.15 -10.51
CA SER A 17 8.42 -0.41 -11.76
C SER A 17 8.21 1.08 -11.49
N LYS A 18 7.38 1.42 -10.50
CA LYS A 18 7.11 2.81 -10.13
C LYS A 18 8.36 3.51 -9.59
N LEU A 19 9.13 2.86 -8.72
CA LEU A 19 10.38 3.42 -8.18
C LEU A 19 11.41 3.67 -9.28
N ILE A 20 11.60 2.70 -10.20
CA ILE A 20 12.50 2.86 -11.35
C ILE A 20 12.11 4.08 -12.19
N SER A 21 10.81 4.26 -12.46
CA SER A 21 10.32 5.42 -13.23
C SER A 21 10.53 6.76 -12.53
N LEU A 22 10.51 6.79 -11.19
CA LEU A 22 10.62 8.01 -10.40
C LEU A 22 12.07 8.35 -10.03
N MET A 23 12.97 7.38 -10.09
CA MET A 23 14.37 7.50 -9.68
C MET A 23 15.11 8.67 -10.33
N PRO A 24 14.96 8.98 -11.64
CA PRO A 24 15.69 10.08 -12.27
C PRO A 24 15.38 11.46 -11.66
N GLU A 25 14.17 11.67 -11.15
CA GLU A 25 13.70 12.97 -10.68
C GLU A 25 13.59 13.06 -9.15
N HIS A 26 13.39 11.92 -8.48
CA HIS A 26 13.01 11.87 -7.06
C HIS A 26 13.95 10.99 -6.22
N GLU A 27 15.20 10.80 -6.65
CA GLU A 27 16.16 9.91 -5.96
C GLU A 27 16.30 10.27 -4.48
N ALA A 28 16.45 11.55 -4.15
CA ALA A 28 16.64 12.01 -2.77
C ALA A 28 15.43 11.66 -1.88
N GLN A 29 14.21 11.85 -2.39
CA GLN A 29 12.98 11.52 -1.68
C GLN A 29 12.83 10.00 -1.52
N ILE A 30 13.14 9.23 -2.57
CA ILE A 30 13.11 7.76 -2.51
C ILE A 30 14.08 7.24 -1.44
N ARG A 31 15.30 7.80 -1.37
CA ARG A 31 16.29 7.46 -0.34
C ARG A 31 15.81 7.88 1.05
N TYR A 32 15.26 9.07 1.19
CA TYR A 32 14.70 9.56 2.46
C TYR A 32 13.60 8.64 3.01
N TYR A 33 12.70 8.17 2.14
CA TYR A 33 11.64 7.23 2.49
C TYR A 33 12.04 5.76 2.39
N GLY A 34 13.34 5.44 2.26
CA GLY A 34 13.81 4.08 1.98
C GLY A 34 13.34 3.04 3.00
N SER A 35 13.34 3.38 4.29
CA SER A 35 12.85 2.50 5.36
C SER A 35 11.34 2.20 5.26
N VAL A 36 10.56 3.17 4.78
CA VAL A 36 9.12 3.02 4.55
C VAL A 36 8.89 2.16 3.32
N VAL A 37 9.61 2.42 2.24
CA VAL A 37 9.55 1.67 0.98
C VAL A 37 9.88 0.19 1.22
N GLU A 38 10.96 -0.10 1.93
CA GLU A 38 11.33 -1.47 2.31
C GLU A 38 10.22 -2.13 3.14
N LYS A 39 9.70 -1.44 4.15
CA LYS A 39 8.64 -1.96 5.02
C LYS A 39 7.38 -2.34 4.23
N VAL A 40 6.92 -1.47 3.31
CA VAL A 40 5.73 -1.79 2.51
C VAL A 40 6.02 -2.85 1.44
N TYR A 41 7.25 -2.93 0.94
CA TYR A 41 7.69 -3.94 -0.03
C TYR A 41 7.66 -5.35 0.55
N VAL A 42 8.03 -5.54 1.82
CA VAL A 42 8.01 -6.86 2.49
C VAL A 42 6.66 -7.18 3.14
N LEU A 43 5.75 -6.21 3.26
CA LEU A 43 4.45 -6.40 3.89
C LEU A 43 3.54 -7.28 3.03
N ASN A 44 3.50 -8.57 3.35
CA ASN A 44 2.59 -9.54 2.75
C ASN A 44 1.22 -9.49 3.41
N LEU A 45 0.23 -9.02 2.64
CA LEU A 45 -1.16 -8.93 3.07
C LEU A 45 -2.04 -10.06 2.52
N ASP A 46 -1.48 -11.00 1.75
CA ASP A 46 -2.26 -12.11 1.19
C ASP A 46 -2.97 -12.93 2.29
N PRO A 47 -2.34 -13.25 3.44
CA PRO A 47 -3.03 -13.96 4.53
C PRO A 47 -4.14 -13.16 5.20
N LEU A 48 -4.10 -11.82 5.13
CA LEU A 48 -5.11 -10.96 5.74
C LEU A 48 -6.46 -11.05 4.99
N LYS A 49 -6.43 -11.41 3.70
CA LYS A 49 -7.63 -11.51 2.87
C LYS A 49 -8.67 -12.41 3.51
N ASP A 50 -8.28 -13.61 3.94
CA ASP A 50 -9.20 -14.61 4.47
C ASP A 50 -9.82 -14.18 5.81
N VAL A 51 -9.09 -13.37 6.58
CA VAL A 51 -9.57 -12.80 7.85
C VAL A 51 -10.63 -11.72 7.62
N ILE A 52 -10.46 -10.90 6.59
CA ILE A 52 -11.33 -9.74 6.37
C ILE A 52 -12.52 -10.03 5.46
N VAL A 53 -12.44 -11.04 4.57
CA VAL A 53 -13.52 -11.41 3.65
C VAL A 53 -14.88 -11.50 4.37
N PRO A 54 -15.00 -12.17 5.53
CA PRO A 54 -16.28 -12.28 6.24
C PRO A 54 -16.83 -10.94 6.75
N LEU A 55 -15.98 -9.91 6.88
CA LEU A 55 -16.36 -8.59 7.36
C LEU A 55 -16.96 -7.70 6.25
N TYR A 56 -16.82 -8.10 4.98
CA TYR A 56 -17.42 -7.37 3.87
C TYR A 56 -18.85 -7.86 3.60
N SER A 57 -19.77 -6.91 3.38
CA SER A 57 -21.11 -7.23 2.89
C SER A 57 -21.05 -8.06 1.60
N SER A 58 -21.90 -9.08 1.49
CA SER A 58 -22.09 -9.90 0.30
C SER A 58 -22.78 -9.16 -0.85
N ILE A 59 -23.38 -8.00 -0.58
CA ILE A 59 -24.11 -7.18 -1.56
C ILE A 59 -23.48 -5.79 -1.71
N GLY A 60 -23.88 -5.09 -2.77
CA GLY A 60 -23.47 -3.70 -3.06
C GLY A 60 -22.16 -3.59 -3.86
N ARG A 61 -21.66 -2.35 -4.00
CA ARG A 61 -20.46 -2.05 -4.79
C ARG A 61 -19.22 -2.70 -4.16
N PRO A 62 -18.36 -3.38 -4.95
CA PRO A 62 -17.08 -3.87 -4.46
C PRO A 62 -16.22 -2.70 -3.98
N ALA A 63 -15.61 -2.85 -2.80
CA ALA A 63 -14.63 -1.88 -2.33
C ALA A 63 -13.40 -1.87 -3.25
N GLN A 64 -12.61 -0.80 -3.22
CA GLN A 64 -11.42 -0.62 -4.06
C GLN A 64 -10.20 -0.37 -3.18
N ASN A 65 -9.02 -0.78 -3.66
CA ASN A 65 -7.72 -0.49 -3.03
C ASN A 65 -7.61 -0.92 -1.54
N GLN A 66 -8.26 -2.02 -1.17
CA GLN A 66 -8.28 -2.49 0.22
C GLN A 66 -6.89 -2.83 0.75
N PRO A 67 -6.03 -3.60 0.02
CA PRO A 67 -4.67 -3.83 0.46
C PRO A 67 -3.86 -2.54 0.66
N GLU A 68 -4.09 -1.54 -0.20
CA GLU A 68 -3.41 -0.25 -0.15
C GLU A 68 -3.81 0.56 1.09
N LEU A 69 -5.05 0.47 1.57
CA LEU A 69 -5.47 1.10 2.82
C LEU A 69 -4.69 0.55 4.03
N PHE A 70 -4.50 -0.77 4.11
CA PHE A 70 -3.68 -1.38 5.17
C PHE A 70 -2.21 -0.97 5.06
N ARG A 71 -1.66 -0.88 3.85
CA ARG A 71 -0.30 -0.36 3.63
C ARG A 71 -0.19 1.10 4.09
N ALA A 72 -1.16 1.95 3.74
CA ALA A 72 -1.20 3.34 4.17
C ALA A 72 -1.22 3.47 5.69
N LEU A 73 -2.00 2.63 6.39
CA LEU A 73 -2.00 2.59 7.86
C LEU A 73 -0.61 2.25 8.42
N VAL A 74 0.08 1.26 7.85
CA VAL A 74 1.45 0.91 8.27
C VAL A 74 2.43 2.06 8.03
N VAL A 75 2.30 2.77 6.91
CA VAL A 75 3.11 3.97 6.62
C VAL A 75 2.84 5.07 7.65
N MET A 76 1.56 5.37 7.93
CA MET A 76 1.16 6.36 8.93
C MET A 76 1.74 6.05 10.31
N VAL A 77 1.63 4.79 10.75
CA VAL A 77 2.19 4.33 12.03
C VAL A 77 3.71 4.44 12.03
N HIS A 78 4.40 4.05 10.95
CA HIS A 78 5.85 4.18 10.83
C HIS A 78 6.29 5.65 10.96
N CYS A 79 5.61 6.55 10.26
CA CYS A 79 5.91 7.98 10.23
C CYS A 79 5.37 8.75 11.44
N LYS A 80 4.70 8.08 12.39
CA LYS A 80 4.07 8.69 13.58
C LYS A 80 3.13 9.85 13.23
N THR A 81 2.38 9.72 12.15
CA THR A 81 1.37 10.70 11.74
C THR A 81 -0.03 10.09 11.79
N GLN A 82 -1.00 10.92 12.16
CA GLN A 82 -2.42 10.56 12.15
C GLN A 82 -3.13 11.00 10.87
N ASP A 83 -2.43 11.73 10.00
CA ASP A 83 -2.99 12.31 8.79
C ASP A 83 -2.45 11.59 7.54
N PRO A 84 -3.32 10.90 6.77
CA PRO A 84 -2.93 10.22 5.54
C PRO A 84 -2.63 11.20 4.38
N THR A 85 -3.12 12.44 4.45
CA THR A 85 -2.94 13.43 3.36
C THR A 85 -1.53 13.99 3.29
N LYS A 86 -0.76 13.88 4.38
CA LYS A 86 0.66 14.30 4.43
C LYS A 86 1.58 13.55 3.48
N PHE A 87 1.11 12.46 2.88
CA PHE A 87 1.86 11.66 1.89
C PHE A 87 1.44 11.91 0.45
N VAL A 88 0.41 12.74 0.22
CA VAL A 88 -0.03 13.14 -1.12
C VAL A 88 0.70 14.44 -1.47
N ILE A 89 1.70 14.34 -2.34
CA ILE A 89 2.36 15.50 -2.94
C ILE A 89 1.49 15.93 -4.12
N TYR A 90 0.96 17.16 -4.09
CA TYR A 90 0.23 17.79 -5.19
C TYR A 90 1.18 18.13 -6.35
#